data_AF-A0A3B1CWW7-F1
#
_entry.id   AF-A0A3B1CWW7-F1
#
_cell.length_a   1.000
_cell.length_b   1.000
_cell.length_c   1.000
_cell.angle_alpha   90.00
_cell.angle_beta   90.00
_cell.angle_gamma   90.00
#
_symmetry.space_group_name_H-M   'P 1'
#
loop_
_entity.id
_entity.type
_entity.pdbx_description
1 polymer ?
#
loop_
_entity_poly.entity_id
_entity_poly.type
_entity_poly.pdbx_seq_one_letter_code
_entity_poly.pdbx_strand_id
1 'polypeptide(L)' 'SSPDDALRYIFKKKDWIRKYNIVLSLASNPKTPIGVSMPLITRLRMHDLIILEKNKNIPEAVRNAIKRYIKLRKK' A
#
# COMPACT_ATOMS: atom_id res chain seq x y z
N SER A 1 1.59 -18.50 19.92
CA SER A 1 1.99 -17.09 19.87
C SER A 1 0.99 -16.30 19.06
N SER A 2 0.42 -15.31 19.71
CA SER A 2 -0.86 -14.68 19.37
C SER A 2 -0.74 -13.64 18.24
N PRO A 3 -1.81 -13.40 17.45
CA PRO A 3 -1.88 -12.34 16.43
C PRO A 3 -1.75 -10.89 16.96
N ASP A 4 -1.60 -10.73 18.27
CA ASP A 4 -1.43 -9.45 18.97
C ASP A 4 -0.12 -8.73 18.60
N ASP A 5 0.95 -9.49 18.32
CA ASP A 5 2.25 -8.94 17.88
C ASP A 5 2.18 -8.24 16.51
N ALA A 6 1.34 -8.74 15.60
CA ALA A 6 1.12 -8.11 14.31
C ALA A 6 0.40 -6.76 14.46
N LEU A 7 -0.54 -6.66 15.42
CA LEU A 7 -1.27 -5.42 15.73
C LEU A 7 -0.37 -4.37 16.37
N ARG A 8 0.54 -4.78 17.27
CA ARG A 8 1.57 -3.90 17.86
C ARG A 8 2.56 -3.36 16.82
N TYR A 9 2.92 -4.18 15.83
CA TYR A 9 3.78 -3.76 14.72
C TYR A 9 3.08 -2.72 13.81
N ILE A 10 1.77 -2.85 13.61
CA ILE A 10 0.96 -1.89 12.85
C ILE A 10 0.80 -0.56 13.60
N PHE A 11 0.65 -0.60 14.93
CA PHE A 11 0.57 0.59 15.78
C PHE A 11 1.81 1.50 15.66
N LYS A 12 2.99 0.91 15.39
CA LYS A 12 4.26 1.64 15.22
C LYS A 12 4.44 2.28 13.83
N LYS A 13 3.60 1.94 12.84
CA LYS A 13 3.73 2.41 11.44
C LYS A 13 3.22 3.83 11.17
N LYS A 14 2.63 4.52 12.16
CA LYS A 14 2.04 5.86 12.00
C LYS A 14 3.04 6.94 11.57
N ASP A 15 4.30 6.78 11.95
CA ASP A 15 5.35 7.76 11.63
C ASP A 15 5.77 7.71 10.14
N TRP A 16 5.69 6.51 9.54
CA TRP A 16 6.13 6.25 8.17
C TRP A 16 5.18 6.78 7.10
N ILE A 17 3.88 6.83 7.42
CA ILE A 17 2.82 7.34 6.54
C ILE A 17 2.96 8.85 6.27
N ARG A 18 3.81 9.54 7.03
CA ARG A 18 4.05 10.98 6.92
C ARG A 18 4.99 11.35 5.76
N LYS A 19 5.80 10.40 5.28
CA LYS A 19 6.75 10.63 4.16
C LYS A 19 6.27 9.92 2.90
N TYR A 20 6.11 10.68 1.81
CA TYR A 20 5.68 10.15 0.50
C TYR A 20 6.57 9.01 -0.01
N ASN A 21 7.90 9.16 0.10
CA ASN A 21 8.83 8.11 -0.32
C ASN A 21 8.63 6.80 0.45
N ILE A 22 8.36 6.88 1.76
CA ILE A 22 8.11 5.69 2.57
C ILE A 22 6.75 5.08 2.19
N VAL A 23 5.74 5.91 1.97
CA VAL A 23 4.42 5.49 1.46
C VAL A 23 4.55 4.73 0.14
N LEU A 24 5.34 5.24 -0.81
CA LEU A 24 5.63 4.60 -2.08
C LEU A 24 6.38 3.27 -1.91
N SER A 25 7.45 3.25 -1.11
CA SER A 25 8.22 2.03 -0.83
C SER A 25 7.41 0.97 -0.09
N LEU A 26 6.47 1.38 0.77
CA LEU A 26 5.56 0.49 1.49
C LEU A 26 4.52 -0.12 0.55
N ALA A 27 3.92 0.69 -0.32
CA ALA A 27 2.98 0.20 -1.32
C ALA A 27 3.65 -0.72 -2.34
N SER A 28 4.95 -0.52 -2.60
CA SER A 28 5.79 -1.38 -3.46
C SER A 28 6.28 -2.67 -2.79
N ASN A 29 6.15 -2.78 -1.46
CA ASN A 29 6.73 -3.90 -0.70
C ASN A 29 5.76 -5.09 -0.55
N PRO A 30 6.19 -6.34 -0.86
CA PRO A 30 5.36 -7.54 -0.71
C PRO A 30 4.94 -7.81 0.74
N LYS A 31 5.80 -7.41 1.69
CA LYS A 31 5.64 -7.66 3.12
C LYS A 31 4.73 -6.64 3.82
N THR A 32 4.17 -5.67 3.08
CA THR A 32 3.28 -4.68 3.67
C THR A 32 1.88 -5.26 3.84
N PRO A 33 1.34 -5.32 5.07
CA PRO A 33 0.00 -5.84 5.30
C PRO A 33 -1.04 -5.00 4.57
N ILE A 34 -2.06 -5.67 4.03
CA ILE A 34 -3.09 -5.10 3.16
C ILE A 34 -3.77 -3.88 3.82
N GLY A 35 -4.03 -3.94 5.13
CA GLY A 35 -4.64 -2.85 5.88
C GLY A 35 -3.82 -1.55 5.91
N VAL A 36 -2.50 -1.64 5.71
CA VAL A 36 -1.63 -0.45 5.56
C VAL A 36 -1.59 0.00 4.12
N SER A 37 -1.48 -0.90 3.15
CA SER A 37 -1.41 -0.51 1.73
C SER A 37 -2.69 0.15 1.21
N MET A 38 -3.88 -0.31 1.63
CA MET A 38 -5.16 0.26 1.17
C MET A 38 -5.26 1.80 1.30
N PRO A 39 -5.04 2.40 2.48
CA PRO A 39 -5.07 3.87 2.63
C PRO A 39 -3.88 4.59 1.98
N LEU A 40 -2.80 3.89 1.61
CA LEU A 40 -1.68 4.48 0.86
C LEU A 40 -2.03 4.69 -0.61
N ILE A 41 -2.82 3.79 -1.20
CA ILE A 41 -3.26 3.86 -2.60
C ILE A 41 -3.96 5.19 -2.89
N THR A 42 -4.76 5.70 -1.95
CA THR A 42 -5.47 6.98 -2.10
C THR A 42 -4.58 8.21 -1.95
N ARG A 43 -3.41 8.06 -1.31
CA ARG A 43 -2.41 9.13 -1.12
C ARG A 43 -1.36 9.18 -2.24
N LEU A 44 -1.22 8.09 -2.98
CA LEU A 44 -0.25 7.97 -4.07
C LEU A 44 -0.72 8.70 -5.33
N ARG A 45 0.25 9.17 -6.12
CA ARG A 45 -0.01 9.80 -7.41
C ARG A 45 -0.38 8.76 -8.46
N MET A 46 -1.13 9.18 -9.46
CA MET A 46 -1.61 8.28 -10.52
C MET A 46 -0.47 7.63 -11.30
N HIS A 47 0.63 8.35 -11.52
CA HIS A 47 1.83 7.82 -12.16
C HIS A 47 2.44 6.65 -11.37
N ASP A 48 2.65 6.85 -10.06
CA ASP A 48 3.18 5.81 -9.16
C ASP A 48 2.25 4.61 -9.05
N LEU A 49 0.94 4.84 -9.02
CA LEU A 49 -0.05 3.76 -9.00
C LEU A 49 0.03 2.88 -10.25
N ILE A 50 0.25 3.46 -11.43
CA ILE A 50 0.41 2.70 -12.68
C ILE A 50 1.70 1.87 -12.65
N ILE A 51 2.78 2.39 -12.06
CA ILE A 51 4.04 1.64 -11.89
C ILE A 51 3.83 0.48 -10.91
N LEU A 52 3.16 0.74 -9.78
CA LEU A 52 2.87 -0.26 -8.75
C LEU A 52 1.93 -1.35 -9.25
N GLU A 53 0.95 -1.03 -10.09
CA GLU A 53 0.03 -2.00 -10.70
C GLU A 53 0.78 -3.04 -11.56
N LYS A 54 1.82 -2.60 -12.26
CA LYS A 54 2.69 -3.47 -13.06
C LYS A 54 3.70 -4.24 -12.22
N ASN A 55 4.00 -3.78 -11.01
CA ASN A 55 5.01 -4.41 -10.15
C ASN A 55 4.54 -5.81 -9.69
N LYS A 56 5.35 -6.83 -9.96
CA LYS A 56 5.09 -8.21 -9.51
C LYS A 56 5.51 -8.51 -8.08
N ASN A 57 6.21 -7.58 -7.45
CA ASN A 57 6.66 -7.72 -6.08
C ASN A 57 5.59 -7.35 -5.05
N ILE A 58 4.40 -6.88 -5.43
CA ILE A 58 3.34 -6.52 -4.48
C ILE A 58 2.30 -7.64 -4.34
N PRO A 59 1.64 -7.79 -3.17
CA PRO A 59 0.61 -8.79 -2.99
C PRO A 59 -0.57 -8.52 -3.93
N GLU A 60 -1.16 -9.59 -4.48
CA GLU A 60 -2.24 -9.50 -5.46
C GLU A 60 -3.45 -8.68 -4.97
N ALA A 61 -3.78 -8.79 -3.68
CA ALA A 61 -4.86 -8.01 -3.07
C ALA A 61 -4.62 -6.49 -3.18
N VAL A 62 -3.38 -6.04 -2.99
CA VAL A 62 -3.00 -4.62 -3.12
C VAL A 62 -2.99 -4.21 -4.59
N ARG A 63 -2.47 -5.06 -5.48
CA ARG A 63 -2.51 -4.81 -6.93
C ARG A 63 -3.93 -4.63 -7.44
N ASN A 64 -4.84 -5.51 -7.03
CA ASN A 64 -6.24 -5.44 -7.45
C ASN A 64 -6.93 -4.17 -6.92
N ALA A 65 -6.63 -3.78 -5.69
CA ALA A 65 -7.10 -2.51 -5.12
C ALA A 65 -6.57 -1.29 -5.89
N ILE A 66 -5.27 -1.27 -6.24
CA ILE A 66 -4.66 -0.21 -7.05
C ILE A 66 -5.34 -0.13 -8.42
N LYS A 67 -5.50 -1.27 -9.11
CA LYS A 67 -6.13 -1.35 -10.43
C LYS A 67 -7.56 -0.82 -10.41
N ARG A 68 -8.33 -1.19 -9.38
CA ARG A 68 -9.69 -0.68 -9.17
C ARG A 68 -9.69 0.83 -8.90
N TYR A 69 -8.76 1.33 -8.09
CA TYR A 69 -8.64 2.75 -7.78
C TYR A 69 -8.25 3.59 -9.01
N ILE A 70 -7.29 3.14 -9.83
CA ILE A 70 -6.92 3.80 -11.10
C ILE A 70 -8.13 3.85 -12.04
N LYS A 71 -8.89 2.75 -12.14
CA LYS A 71 -10.10 2.69 -12.98
C LYS A 71 -11.18 3.68 -12.50
N LEU A 72 -11.34 3.83 -11.18
CA LEU A 72 -12.26 4.80 -10.60
C LEU A 72 -11.83 6.25 -10.85
N ARG A 73 -10.52 6.55 -10.80
CA ARG A 73 -9.99 7.90 -11.03
C ARG A 73 -9.98 8.35 -12.50
N LYS A 74 -9.93 7.40 -13.44
CA LYS A 74 -9.98 7.67 -14.88
C LYS A 74 -11.42 7.87 -15.41
N LYS A 75 -12.43 7.59 -14.59
CA LYS A 75 -13.84 7.78 -14.92
C LYS A 75 -14.29 9.14 -14.41
#